data_AF-A0A1V6GSG6-F1
#
_entry.id   AF-A0A1V6GSG6-F1
#
_cell.length_a   1.000
_cell.length_b   1.000
_cell.length_c   1.000
_cell.angle_alpha   90.00
_cell.angle_beta   90.00
_cell.angle_gamma   90.00
#
_symmetry.space_group_name_H-M   'P 1'
#
loop_
_entity.id
_entity.type
_entity.pdbx_description
1 polymer ?
#
loop_
_entity_poly.entity_id
_entity_poly.type
_entity_poly.pdbx_seq_one_letter_code
_entity_poly.pdbx_strand_id
1 'polypeptide(L)'
;MRNRVLLVWILFLLVLPGCGRKLPPLPPTEPDPVEIGSIRFEEGRVVARIRCNVADATVTLLGKPKGICPHCTDDLTVRDTGVVEKPGDAVLADNAPQAESMVYRLAVEHWGARWMTPARIVVKR
;
A
#
# COMPACT_ATOMS: atom_id res chain seq x y z
N MET A 1 30.40 7.52 -60.23
CA MET A 1 30.18 8.50 -59.14
C MET A 1 28.73 8.52 -58.63
N ARG A 2 27.72 8.29 -59.49
CA ARG A 2 26.28 8.29 -59.14
C ARG A 2 25.86 7.25 -58.07
N ASN A 3 26.48 6.06 -58.06
CA ASN A 3 26.12 4.99 -57.11
C ASN A 3 26.64 5.20 -55.68
N ARG A 4 27.70 5.99 -55.49
CA ARG A 4 28.23 6.31 -54.14
C ARG A 4 27.35 7.32 -53.40
N VAL A 5 26.72 8.23 -54.13
CA VAL A 5 25.79 9.23 -53.57
C VAL A 5 24.52 8.55 -53.09
N LEU A 6 23.96 7.61 -53.88
CA LEU A 6 22.77 6.82 -53.50
C LEU A 6 22.98 6.02 -52.20
N LEU A 7 24.16 5.44 -52.00
CA LEU A 7 24.49 4.69 -50.79
C LEU A 7 24.53 5.57 -49.54
N VAL A 8 25.01 6.82 -49.66
CA VAL A 8 25.02 7.79 -48.55
C VAL A 8 23.61 8.23 -48.16
N TRP A 9 22.71 8.42 -49.13
CA TRP A 9 21.31 8.76 -48.87
C TRP A 9 20.53 7.61 -48.21
N ILE A 10 20.79 6.36 -48.59
CA ILE A 10 20.18 5.18 -47.95
C ILE A 10 20.69 5.02 -46.50
N LEU A 11 21.98 5.25 -46.26
CA LEU A 11 22.54 5.19 -44.91
C LEU A 11 21.96 6.29 -44.01
N PHE A 12 21.70 7.48 -44.55
CA PHE A 12 21.10 8.60 -43.80
C PHE A 12 19.64 8.33 -43.40
N LEU A 13 18.88 7.59 -44.22
CA LEU A 13 17.50 7.19 -43.92
C LEU A 13 17.40 6.12 -42.82
N LEU A 14 18.44 5.31 -42.62
CA LEU A 14 18.49 4.27 -41.59
C LEU A 14 18.84 4.78 -40.19
N VAL A 15 19.30 6.04 -40.06
CA VAL A 15 19.75 6.65 -38.79
C VAL A 15 18.71 7.63 -38.22
N LEU A 16 17.45 7.56 -38.66
CA LEU A 16 16.37 8.23 -37.94
C LEU A 16 16.18 7.49 -36.60
N PRO A 17 16.58 8.07 -35.45
CA PRO A 17 16.41 7.41 -34.17
C PRO A 17 14.91 7.13 -34.02
N GLY A 18 14.58 5.86 -33.78
CA GLY A 18 13.21 5.39 -33.64
C GLY A 18 12.43 6.37 -32.78
N CYS A 19 11.30 6.83 -33.30
CA CYS A 19 10.40 7.78 -32.65
C CYS A 19 10.32 7.43 -31.16
N GLY A 20 10.87 8.32 -30.33
CA GLY A 20 10.80 8.26 -28.87
C GLY A 20 9.36 8.43 -28.40
N ARG A 21 8.52 7.42 -28.64
CA ARG A 21 7.26 7.26 -27.93
C ARG A 21 7.63 6.91 -26.50
N LYS A 22 7.86 7.95 -25.71
CA LYS A 22 7.63 7.90 -24.27
C LYS A 22 6.26 7.27 -24.11
N LEU A 23 6.19 6.08 -23.50
CA LEU A 23 4.90 5.46 -23.22
C LEU A 23 4.02 6.51 -22.53
N PRO A 24 2.73 6.63 -22.91
CA PRO A 24 1.83 7.50 -22.19
C PRO A 24 1.90 7.13 -20.70
N PRO A 25 1.85 8.11 -19.79
CA PRO A 25 1.85 7.81 -18.37
C PRO A 25 0.71 6.83 -18.09
N LEU A 26 0.97 5.86 -17.22
CA LEU A 26 -0.08 4.96 -16.77
C LEU A 26 -1.23 5.81 -16.21
N PRO A 27 -2.50 5.42 -16.46
CA PRO A 27 -3.62 6.08 -15.82
C PRO A 27 -3.42 6.04 -14.30
N PRO A 28 -3.86 7.09 -13.56
CA PRO A 28 -3.78 7.09 -12.11
C PRO A 28 -4.49 5.85 -11.57
N THR A 29 -3.77 5.06 -10.78
CA THR A 29 -4.35 3.91 -10.08
C THR A 29 -5.39 4.42 -9.08
N GLU A 30 -6.50 3.69 -8.95
CA GLU A 30 -7.47 3.97 -7.88
C GLU A 30 -6.75 3.87 -6.51
N PRO A 31 -7.06 4.78 -5.58
CA PRO A 31 -6.44 4.77 -4.26
C PRO A 31 -6.84 3.51 -3.49
N ASP A 32 -5.96 3.03 -2.61
CA ASP A 32 -6.28 1.89 -1.75
C ASP A 32 -7.49 2.23 -0.86
N PRO A 33 -8.39 1.27 -0.57
CA PRO A 33 -9.55 1.51 0.29
C PRO A 33 -9.20 2.05 1.68
N VAL A 34 -8.07 1.61 2.23
CA VAL A 34 -7.53 2.10 3.49
C VAL A 34 -6.01 2.04 3.48
N GLU A 35 -5.37 3.06 4.05
CA GLU A 35 -3.92 3.17 4.16
C GLU A 35 -3.49 3.42 5.61
N ILE A 36 -2.36 2.85 6.01
CA ILE A 36 -1.72 3.14 7.30
C ILE A 36 -0.79 4.34 7.11
N GLY A 37 -1.27 5.53 7.46
CA GLY A 37 -0.45 6.74 7.45
C GLY A 37 0.70 6.67 8.45
N SER A 38 0.42 6.24 9.69
CA SER A 38 1.46 5.96 10.68
C SER A 38 1.02 4.88 11.66
N ILE A 39 1.99 4.13 12.19
CA ILE A 39 1.74 3.19 13.27
C ILE A 39 2.97 3.08 14.17
N ARG A 40 2.79 3.24 15.49
CA ARG A 40 3.90 3.26 16.45
C ARG A 40 3.44 2.92 17.87
N PHE A 41 4.39 2.46 18.68
CA PHE A 41 4.18 2.36 20.13
C PHE A 41 4.14 3.75 20.74
N GLU A 42 3.10 4.04 21.53
CA GLU A 42 2.94 5.26 22.32
C GLU A 42 2.42 4.84 23.70
N GLU A 43 3.07 5.24 24.79
CA GLU A 43 2.53 5.06 26.17
C GLU A 43 2.10 3.62 26.52
N GLY A 44 2.79 2.60 26.00
CA GLY A 44 2.49 1.19 26.25
C GLY A 44 1.41 0.56 25.37
N ARG A 45 0.80 1.33 24.47
CA ARG A 45 -0.12 0.88 23.42
C ARG A 45 0.47 1.07 22.03
N VAL A 46 -0.15 0.50 21.00
CA VAL A 46 0.17 0.80 19.60
C VAL A 46 -0.96 1.63 19.00
N VAL A 47 -0.61 2.78 18.43
CA VAL A 47 -1.57 3.69 17.80
C VAL A 47 -1.36 3.68 16.30
N ALA A 48 -2.41 3.34 15.56
CA ALA A 48 -2.46 3.35 14.10
C ALA A 48 -3.31 4.55 13.64
N ARG A 49 -2.68 5.50 12.95
CA ARG A 49 -3.39 6.58 12.25
C ARG A 49 -3.56 6.16 10.80
N ILE A 50 -4.79 6.13 10.36
CA ILE A 50 -5.19 5.53 9.10
C ILE A 50 -5.96 6.54 8.27
N ARG A 51 -5.94 6.37 6.95
CA ARG A 51 -6.81 7.09 6.04
C ARG A 51 -7.69 6.10 5.32
N CYS A 52 -9.00 6.24 5.44
CA CYS A 52 -9.96 5.41 4.72
C CYS A 52 -10.59 6.23 3.60
N ASN A 53 -10.58 5.67 2.39
CA ASN A 53 -11.11 6.33 1.19
C ASN A 53 -12.54 5.89 0.86
N VAL A 54 -13.12 4.98 1.65
CA VAL A 54 -14.45 4.38 1.43
C VAL A 54 -15.40 4.82 2.54
N ALA A 55 -16.62 5.23 2.17
CA ALA A 55 -17.69 5.57 3.10
C ALA A 55 -18.39 4.30 3.62
N ASP A 56 -19.04 4.39 4.77
CA ASP A 56 -19.80 3.29 5.38
C ASP A 56 -19.00 1.97 5.42
N ALA A 57 -17.72 2.07 5.81
CA ALA A 57 -16.79 0.96 5.83
C ALA A 57 -16.39 0.61 7.27
N THR A 58 -16.32 -0.69 7.57
CA THR A 58 -15.79 -1.17 8.84
C THR A 58 -14.30 -1.38 8.69
N VAL A 59 -13.49 -0.67 9.47
CA VAL A 59 -12.04 -0.84 9.51
C VAL A 59 -11.64 -1.54 10.81
N THR A 60 -10.88 -2.61 10.67
CA THR A 60 -10.41 -3.44 11.77
C THR A 60 -8.89 -3.42 11.82
N LEU A 61 -8.33 -3.07 12.98
CA LEU A 61 -6.91 -3.23 13.26
C LEU A 61 -6.66 -4.68 13.66
N LEU A 62 -5.87 -5.38 12.85
CA LEU A 62 -5.44 -6.75 13.09
C LEU A 62 -3.99 -6.74 13.56
N GLY A 63 -3.69 -7.53 14.59
CA GLY A 63 -2.36 -7.56 15.19
C GLY A 63 -1.95 -8.93 15.69
N LYS A 64 -0.67 -9.25 15.57
CA LYS A 64 -0.06 -10.44 16.16
C LYS A 64 1.39 -10.20 16.55
N PRO A 65 1.98 -11.01 17.45
CA PRO A 65 3.43 -11.03 17.63
C PRO A 65 4.14 -11.36 16.30
N LYS A 66 5.33 -10.77 16.06
CA LYS A 66 6.05 -10.90 14.77
C LYS A 66 6.26 -12.35 14.30
N GLY A 67 6.42 -13.28 15.25
CA GLY A 67 6.66 -14.69 14.95
C GLY A 67 7.84 -14.89 13.99
N ILE A 68 7.80 -15.98 13.22
CA ILE A 68 8.81 -16.29 12.19
C ILE A 68 8.49 -15.53 10.88
N CYS A 69 7.24 -15.59 10.43
CA CYS A 69 6.82 -14.99 9.17
C CYS A 69 5.91 -13.75 9.42
N PRO A 70 6.38 -12.53 9.13
CA PRO A 70 5.56 -11.33 9.26
C PRO A 70 4.50 -11.21 8.16
N HIS A 71 4.62 -11.97 7.07
CA HIS A 71 3.66 -11.94 5.97
C HIS A 71 2.49 -12.91 6.16
N CYS A 72 2.65 -14.00 6.92
CA CYS A 72 1.56 -14.93 7.20
C CYS A 72 0.39 -14.19 7.86
N THR A 73 -0.82 -14.52 7.42
CA THR A 73 -2.07 -13.96 7.98
C THR A 73 -2.62 -14.79 9.14
N ASP A 74 -2.05 -15.97 9.34
CA ASP A 74 -2.38 -16.84 10.47
C ASP A 74 -2.12 -16.12 11.80
N ASP A 75 -2.96 -16.41 12.80
CA ASP A 75 -2.90 -15.84 14.15
C ASP A 75 -3.14 -14.32 14.26
N LEU A 76 -3.55 -13.66 13.18
CA LEU A 76 -4.02 -12.29 13.25
C LEU A 76 -5.29 -12.23 14.10
N THR A 77 -5.24 -11.42 15.15
CA THR A 77 -6.37 -11.19 16.05
C THR A 77 -6.83 -9.75 15.95
N VAL A 78 -8.13 -9.54 16.15
CA VAL A 78 -8.73 -8.20 16.19
C VAL A 78 -8.23 -7.46 17.43
N ARG A 79 -7.71 -6.25 17.23
CA ARG A 79 -7.22 -5.37 18.30
C ARG A 79 -8.16 -4.22 18.54
N ASP A 80 -8.70 -3.68 17.46
CA ASP A 80 -9.64 -2.57 17.49
C ASP A 80 -10.51 -2.59 16.22
N THR A 81 -11.68 -1.96 16.27
CA THR A 81 -12.58 -1.83 15.13
C THR A 81 -13.29 -0.48 15.19
N GLY A 82 -13.35 0.21 14.05
CA GLY A 82 -14.09 1.44 13.88
C GLY A 82 -14.93 1.40 12.62
N VAL A 83 -16.06 2.11 12.64
CA VAL A 83 -16.86 2.36 11.44
C VAL A 83 -16.52 3.75 10.93
N VAL A 84 -16.20 3.84 9.65
CA VAL A 84 -15.92 5.09 8.95
C VAL A 84 -17.14 5.45 8.12
N GLU A 85 -17.95 6.39 8.60
CA GLU A 85 -19.14 6.88 7.89
C GLU A 85 -18.77 7.72 6.66
N LYS A 86 -17.69 8.50 6.75
CA LYS A 86 -17.21 9.38 5.68
C LYS A 86 -15.72 9.17 5.42
N PRO A 87 -15.27 9.19 4.16
CA PRO A 87 -13.85 9.09 3.84
C PRO A 87 -13.04 10.14 4.58
N GLY A 88 -11.90 9.73 5.15
CA GLY A 88 -11.08 10.60 5.99
C GLY A 88 -10.10 9.84 6.87
N ASP A 89 -9.53 10.58 7.82
CA ASP A 89 -8.57 10.04 8.77
C ASP A 89 -9.29 9.46 9.99
N ALA A 90 -8.81 8.32 10.46
CA ALA A 90 -9.27 7.67 11.68
C ALA A 90 -8.09 7.16 12.51
N VAL A 91 -8.35 6.82 13.76
CA VAL A 91 -7.35 6.28 14.68
C VAL A 91 -7.88 4.97 15.28
N LEU A 92 -7.07 3.93 15.21
CA LEU A 92 -7.30 2.64 15.86
C LEU A 92 -6.13 2.34 16.79
N ALA A 93 -6.39 1.66 17.91
CA ALA A 93 -5.35 1.41 18.91
C ALA A 93 -5.37 -0.02 19.48
N ASP A 94 -4.19 -0.63 19.57
CA ASP A 94 -3.98 -1.85 20.37
C ASP A 94 -3.52 -1.46 21.78
N ASN A 95 -4.42 -1.55 22.75
CA ASN A 95 -4.18 -1.13 24.12
C ASN A 95 -3.32 -2.13 24.93
N ALA A 96 -3.17 -3.36 24.45
CA ALA A 96 -2.46 -4.42 25.16
C ALA A 96 -1.60 -5.26 24.18
N PRO A 97 -0.57 -4.67 23.57
CA PRO A 97 0.32 -5.36 22.65
C PRO A 97 1.03 -6.51 23.37
N GLN A 98 0.96 -7.71 22.79
CA GLN A 98 1.39 -8.96 23.42
C GLN A 98 2.91 -9.17 23.43
N ALA A 99 3.64 -8.41 22.62
CA ALA A 99 5.08 -8.52 22.48
C ALA A 99 5.71 -7.17 22.17
N GLU A 100 7.03 -7.06 22.35
CA GLU A 100 7.79 -5.86 22.00
C GLU A 100 7.90 -5.64 20.48
N SER A 101 7.75 -6.71 19.69
CA SER A 101 7.67 -6.63 18.24
C SER A 101 6.38 -7.27 17.74
N MET A 102 5.53 -6.41 17.19
CA MET A 102 4.20 -6.76 16.70
C MET A 102 4.13 -6.54 15.20
N VAL A 103 3.26 -7.30 14.54
CA VAL A 103 2.88 -7.16 13.13
C VAL A 103 1.43 -6.75 13.08
N TYR A 104 1.15 -5.66 12.37
CA TYR A 104 -0.18 -5.13 12.20
C TYR A 104 -0.59 -5.06 10.73
N ARG A 105 -1.89 -5.16 10.50
CA ARG A 105 -2.56 -4.92 9.22
C ARG A 105 -3.90 -4.23 9.51
N LEU A 106 -4.42 -3.49 8.54
CA LEU A 106 -5.81 -3.07 8.54
C LEU A 106 -6.58 -3.99 7.62
N ALA A 107 -7.73 -4.49 8.08
CA ALA A 107 -8.76 -5.01 7.20
C ALA A 107 -9.86 -3.96 7.08
N VAL A 108 -10.38 -3.78 5.88
CA VAL A 108 -11.57 -2.98 5.63
C VAL A 108 -12.63 -3.87 4.99
N GLU A 109 -13.85 -3.75 5.48
CA GLU A 109 -15.01 -4.44 4.98
C GLU A 109 -16.05 -3.42 4.53
N HIS A 110 -16.50 -3.55 3.28
CA HIS A 110 -17.51 -2.70 2.69
C HIS A 110 -18.38 -3.56 1.75
N TRP A 111 -19.68 -3.61 2.01
CA TRP A 111 -20.66 -4.41 1.26
C TRP A 111 -20.26 -5.89 1.04
N GLY A 112 -19.66 -6.50 2.06
CA GLY A 112 -19.21 -7.90 2.02
C GLY A 112 -17.90 -8.15 1.26
N ALA A 113 -17.32 -7.13 0.62
CA ALA A 113 -15.96 -7.18 0.12
C ALA A 113 -14.99 -6.88 1.26
N ARG A 114 -13.95 -7.71 1.39
CA ARG A 114 -12.89 -7.51 2.38
C ARG A 114 -11.56 -7.27 1.69
N TRP A 115 -10.90 -6.19 2.08
CA TRP A 115 -9.55 -5.85 1.63
C TRP A 115 -8.62 -5.73 2.84
N MET A 116 -7.32 -5.96 2.65
CA MET A 116 -6.34 -5.90 3.74
C MET A 116 -5.03 -5.29 3.30
N THR A 117 -4.47 -4.41 4.14
CA THR A 117 -3.18 -3.77 3.88
C THR A 117 -2.02 -4.78 3.91
N PRO A 118 -0.86 -4.40 3.32
CA PRO A 118 0.41 -5.05 3.62
C PRO A 118 0.71 -5.04 5.13
N ALA A 119 1.58 -5.96 5.56
CA ALA A 119 1.99 -6.06 6.96
C ALA A 119 2.91 -4.89 7.36
N ARG A 120 2.71 -4.36 8.57
CA ARG A 120 3.57 -3.34 9.19
C ARG A 120 4.14 -3.88 10.49
N ILE A 121 5.46 -3.93 10.57
CA ILE A 121 6.16 -4.35 11.80
C ILE A 121 6.38 -3.13 12.66
N VAL A 122 5.99 -3.22 13.93
CA VAL A 122 6.16 -2.16 14.91
C VAL A 122 6.97 -2.73 16.06
N VAL A 123 8.02 -2.00 16.47
CA VAL A 123 8.92 -2.40 17.55
C VAL A 123 8.85 -1.35 18.64
N LYS A 124 8.69 -1.81 19.89
CA LYS A 124 8.75 -0.97 21.07
C LYS A 124 10.18 -0.40 21.18
N ARG A 125 10.29 0.92 21.19
CA ARG A 125 11.56 1.62 21.38
C ARG A 125 11.79 1.90 22.86
#